data_AF-X6MFZ9-F1
#
_entry.id   AF-X6MFZ9-F1
#
_cell.length_a   1.000
_cell.length_b   1.000
_cell.length_c   1.000
_cell.angle_alpha   90.00
_cell.angle_beta   90.00
_cell.angle_gamma   90.00
#
_symmetry.space_group_name_H-M   'P 1'
#
loop_
_entity.id
_entity.type
_entity.pdbx_description
1 polymer ?
#
loop_
_entity_poly.entity_id
_entity_poly.type
_entity_poly.pdbx_seq_one_letter_code
_entity_poly.pdbx_strand_id
1 'polypeptide(L)'
;MVDAEPAEFNDGTWLKDTSIGFAFVLSDHEEKEALENRRVDFGLIGHNDRHLQDVEFKDAKKILFVNPSVVSIINFEDEVEEVRDALDGAGVYDNDLIFFPINNFFVTQGFVTQFRGSHWSLLVFDRLSMTFSHYDSGNQSNYKVASQFAEKISPHIVKIKATNKTLSSDNKEEKSVEEKTSEKVKTDNENNTKAESKVKITGALTPQQANAYDCGMYVIEVARRLAQIFVESGSIGEHQFVQRSKSDGDKRKWISPEHITSERKAWKKKVASQKSL
;
A
#
# COMPACT_ATOMS: atom_id res chain seq x y z
N MET A 1 -41.61 0.45 -7.73
CA MET A 1 -41.18 -0.80 -7.10
C MET A 1 -39.67 -0.70 -6.98
N VAL A 2 -39.14 -0.80 -5.76
CA VAL A 2 -37.69 -0.78 -5.54
C VAL A 2 -37.20 -2.16 -5.95
N ASP A 3 -36.41 -2.25 -7.01
CA ASP A 3 -35.80 -3.51 -7.44
C ASP A 3 -34.94 -4.03 -6.28
N ALA A 4 -35.48 -5.00 -5.54
CA ALA A 4 -34.75 -5.66 -4.47
C ALA A 4 -33.54 -6.37 -5.07
N GLU A 5 -32.34 -6.09 -4.57
CA GLU A 5 -31.13 -6.80 -5.00
C GLU A 5 -31.31 -8.31 -4.77
N PRO A 6 -30.88 -9.19 -5.69
CA PRO A 6 -30.98 -10.63 -5.52
C PRO A 6 -30.32 -11.09 -4.22
N ALA A 7 -30.92 -12.07 -3.53
CA ALA A 7 -30.53 -12.50 -2.19
C ALA A 7 -29.05 -12.92 -2.03
N GLU A 8 -28.42 -13.39 -3.10
CA GLU A 8 -26.99 -13.76 -3.16
C GLU A 8 -26.02 -12.59 -2.92
N PHE A 9 -26.53 -11.36 -2.81
CA PHE A 9 -25.75 -10.14 -2.72
C PHE A 9 -26.01 -9.30 -1.47
N ASN A 10 -26.92 -9.73 -0.61
CA ASN A 10 -27.36 -9.01 0.59
C ASN A 10 -26.55 -9.36 1.85
N ASP A 11 -25.70 -10.39 1.83
CA ASP A 11 -25.13 -10.99 3.03
C ASP A 11 -23.61 -10.72 3.23
N GLY A 12 -22.99 -9.88 2.39
CA GLY A 12 -21.57 -9.54 2.51
C GLY A 12 -20.60 -10.68 2.20
N THR A 13 -21.07 -11.81 1.66
CA THR A 13 -20.21 -12.98 1.38
C THR A 13 -19.31 -12.85 0.15
N TRP A 14 -19.57 -11.85 -0.70
CA TRP A 14 -18.88 -11.66 -1.98
C TRP A 14 -17.52 -10.94 -1.86
N LEU A 15 -17.26 -10.26 -0.75
CA LEU A 15 -16.08 -9.40 -0.56
C LEU A 15 -15.02 -10.11 0.32
N LYS A 16 -14.35 -11.11 -0.26
CA LYS A 16 -13.27 -11.88 0.35
C LYS A 16 -11.90 -11.37 -0.10
N ASP A 17 -10.83 -11.89 0.48
CA ASP A 17 -9.42 -11.64 0.10
C ASP A 17 -9.22 -11.73 -1.42
N THR A 18 -9.82 -12.74 -2.06
CA THR A 18 -9.77 -12.93 -3.52
C THR A 18 -10.38 -11.77 -4.30
N SER A 19 -11.46 -11.17 -3.78
CA SER A 19 -12.17 -10.07 -4.44
C SER A 19 -11.36 -8.77 -4.33
N ILE A 20 -10.79 -8.50 -3.16
CA ILE A 20 -9.89 -7.35 -2.94
C ILE A 20 -8.61 -7.51 -3.75
N GLY A 21 -7.98 -8.69 -3.71
CA GLY A 21 -6.79 -9.00 -4.50
C GLY A 21 -7.04 -8.87 -5.99
N PHE A 22 -8.16 -9.37 -6.51
CA PHE A 22 -8.52 -9.20 -7.92
C PHE A 22 -8.74 -7.74 -8.31
N ALA A 23 -9.42 -6.96 -7.46
CA ALA A 23 -9.58 -5.53 -7.70
C ALA A 23 -8.23 -4.80 -7.73
N PHE A 24 -7.30 -5.16 -6.85
CA PHE A 24 -5.96 -4.58 -6.77
C PHE A 24 -5.12 -4.91 -8.02
N VAL A 25 -5.24 -6.13 -8.55
CA VAL A 25 -4.65 -6.51 -9.85
C VAL A 25 -5.23 -5.67 -11.00
N LEU A 26 -6.54 -5.45 -11.02
CA LEU A 26 -7.15 -4.60 -12.03
C LEU A 26 -6.70 -3.14 -11.92
N SER A 27 -6.61 -2.60 -10.69
CA SER A 27 -6.11 -1.25 -10.46
C SER A 27 -4.65 -1.08 -10.90
N ASP A 28 -3.79 -2.07 -10.66
CA ASP A 28 -2.40 -2.06 -11.15
C ASP A 28 -2.33 -1.99 -12.69
N HIS A 29 -3.18 -2.75 -13.40
CA HIS A 29 -3.23 -2.70 -14.86
C HIS A 29 -3.75 -1.35 -15.38
N GLU A 30 -4.84 -0.83 -14.80
CA GLU A 30 -5.44 0.44 -15.18
C GLU A 30 -4.46 1.62 -14.98
N GLU A 31 -3.70 1.62 -13.89
CA GLU A 31 -2.70 2.69 -13.62
C GLU A 31 -1.46 2.57 -14.51
N LYS A 32 -1.00 1.34 -14.83
CA LYS A 32 0.08 1.13 -15.81
C LYS A 32 -0.32 1.63 -17.19
N GLU A 33 -1.54 1.32 -17.64
CA GLU A 33 -2.07 1.80 -18.91
C GLU A 33 -2.23 3.34 -18.90
N ALA A 34 -2.68 3.94 -17.80
CA ALA A 34 -2.78 5.40 -17.69
C ALA A 34 -1.42 6.09 -17.75
N LEU A 35 -0.39 5.52 -17.11
CA LEU A 35 0.99 5.99 -17.20
C LEU A 35 1.55 5.85 -18.62
N GLU A 36 1.25 4.74 -19.32
CA GLU A 36 1.62 4.54 -20.72
C GLU A 36 0.92 5.52 -21.66
N ASN A 37 -0.37 5.75 -21.50
CA ASN A 37 -1.12 6.70 -22.32
C ASN A 37 -0.61 8.15 -22.15
N ARG A 38 -0.21 8.52 -20.92
CA ARG A 38 0.48 9.80 -20.70
C ARG A 38 1.77 9.93 -21.51
N ARG A 39 2.52 8.86 -21.75
CA ARG A 39 3.71 8.89 -22.64
C ARG A 39 3.35 9.32 -24.05
N VAL A 40 2.22 8.83 -24.53
CA VAL A 40 1.70 9.14 -25.86
C VAL A 40 1.28 10.60 -25.91
N ASP A 41 0.50 11.07 -24.94
CA ASP A 41 -0.04 12.42 -24.89
C ASP A 41 1.04 13.51 -24.73
N PHE A 42 2.13 13.22 -24.02
CA PHE A 42 3.29 14.13 -23.93
C PHE A 42 4.15 14.17 -25.22
N GLY A 43 3.76 13.49 -26.29
CA GLY A 43 4.46 13.53 -27.58
C GLY A 43 5.82 12.80 -27.58
N LEU A 44 6.06 11.93 -26.60
CA LEU A 44 7.34 11.23 -26.43
C LEU A 44 7.53 10.09 -27.43
N ILE A 45 6.48 9.65 -28.12
CA ILE A 45 6.59 8.70 -29.23
C ILE A 45 6.80 9.49 -30.53
N GLY A 46 8.04 9.97 -30.74
CA GLY A 46 8.42 10.73 -31.94
C GLY A 46 9.71 11.54 -31.85
N HIS A 47 10.24 11.77 -30.65
CA HIS A 47 11.55 12.40 -30.48
C HIS A 47 12.70 11.39 -30.68
N ASN A 48 13.71 11.74 -31.48
CA ASN A 48 14.91 10.93 -31.71
C ASN A 48 15.82 10.78 -30.47
N ASP A 49 15.52 11.45 -29.37
CA ASP A 49 16.35 11.41 -28.16
C ASP A 49 15.81 10.39 -27.15
N ARG A 50 16.19 9.14 -27.38
CA ARG A 50 15.85 7.98 -26.53
C ARG A 50 16.37 8.12 -25.11
N HIS A 51 17.42 8.93 -24.88
CA HIS A 51 18.06 9.09 -23.58
C HIS A 51 17.20 9.89 -22.61
N LEU A 52 16.55 10.97 -23.07
CA LEU A 52 15.65 11.78 -22.23
C LEU A 52 14.38 10.99 -21.83
N GLN A 53 13.86 10.16 -22.75
CA GLN A 53 12.74 9.26 -22.48
C GLN A 53 13.09 8.23 -21.40
N ASP A 54 14.28 7.65 -21.45
CA ASP A 54 14.73 6.66 -20.48
C ASP A 54 15.08 7.26 -19.11
N VAL A 55 15.49 8.53 -19.05
CA VAL A 55 15.81 9.24 -17.80
C VAL A 55 14.55 9.69 -17.07
N GLU A 56 13.58 10.34 -17.75
CA GLU A 56 12.32 10.77 -17.11
C GLU A 56 11.42 9.58 -16.71
N PHE A 57 11.47 8.45 -17.44
CA PHE A 57 10.69 7.25 -17.08
C PHE A 57 11.35 6.34 -16.06
N LYS A 58 12.69 6.34 -15.91
CA LYS A 58 13.34 5.61 -14.83
C LYS A 58 13.03 6.18 -13.45
N ASP A 59 12.71 7.48 -13.39
CA ASP A 59 12.27 8.19 -12.18
C ASP A 59 10.73 8.26 -12.05
N ALA A 60 9.99 7.49 -12.86
CA ALA A 60 8.54 7.42 -12.75
C ALA A 60 8.16 6.81 -11.38
N LYS A 61 7.37 7.57 -10.61
CA LYS A 61 6.91 7.15 -9.29
C LYS A 61 6.08 5.89 -9.41
N LYS A 62 6.38 4.88 -8.58
CA LYS A 62 5.75 3.57 -8.71
C LYS A 62 4.73 3.31 -7.62
N ILE A 63 3.62 2.69 -8.01
CA ILE A 63 2.50 2.35 -7.14
C ILE A 63 2.49 0.83 -6.96
N LEU A 64 2.26 0.38 -5.72
CA LEU A 64 2.08 -1.03 -5.40
C LEU A 64 0.76 -1.26 -4.67
N PHE A 65 -0.06 -2.14 -5.23
CA PHE A 65 -1.24 -2.70 -4.56
C PHE A 65 -0.93 -4.08 -4.00
N VAL A 66 -0.71 -4.17 -2.69
CA VAL A 66 -0.27 -5.42 -2.04
C VAL A 66 -1.44 -6.41 -1.96
N ASN A 67 -1.19 -7.65 -2.35
CA ASN A 67 -2.18 -8.71 -2.26
C ASN A 67 -2.55 -8.97 -0.78
N PRO A 68 -3.84 -9.13 -0.43
CA PRO A 68 -4.26 -9.43 0.94
C PRO A 68 -3.55 -10.63 1.59
N SER A 69 -3.22 -11.66 0.80
CA SER A 69 -2.49 -12.83 1.31
C SER A 69 -1.09 -12.47 1.81
N VAL A 70 -0.40 -11.53 1.17
CA VAL A 70 0.92 -11.06 1.61
C VAL A 70 0.80 -10.30 2.94
N VAL A 71 -0.21 -9.43 3.08
CA VAL A 71 -0.49 -8.73 4.34
C VAL A 71 -0.79 -9.73 5.46
N SER A 72 -1.55 -10.77 5.15
CA SER A 72 -1.87 -11.85 6.09
C SER A 72 -0.61 -12.60 6.55
N ILE A 73 0.25 -13.02 5.61
CA ILE A 73 1.53 -13.69 5.92
C ILE A 73 2.38 -12.80 6.84
N ILE A 74 2.59 -11.54 6.47
CA ILE A 74 3.39 -10.60 7.28
C ILE A 74 2.76 -10.40 8.68
N ASN A 75 1.44 -10.40 8.81
CA ASN A 75 0.80 -10.30 10.12
C ASN A 75 1.13 -11.47 11.05
N PHE A 76 1.18 -12.69 10.52
CA PHE A 76 1.44 -13.90 11.31
C PHE A 76 2.93 -14.23 11.47
N GLU A 77 3.81 -13.59 10.70
CA GLU A 77 5.23 -13.95 10.69
C GLU A 77 6.06 -13.18 11.72
N ASP A 78 6.69 -13.88 12.66
CA ASP A 78 7.49 -13.25 13.71
C ASP A 78 8.97 -13.14 13.35
N GLU A 79 9.43 -13.92 12.36
CA GLU A 79 10.81 -13.89 11.91
C GLU A 79 11.11 -12.67 11.03
N VAL A 80 12.09 -11.86 11.46
CA VAL A 80 12.46 -10.60 10.80
C VAL A 80 12.88 -10.81 9.34
N GLU A 81 13.64 -11.85 9.03
CA GLU A 81 14.09 -12.11 7.66
C GLU A 81 12.93 -12.58 6.77
N GLU A 82 12.00 -13.39 7.28
CA GLU A 82 10.81 -13.79 6.52
C GLU A 82 9.87 -12.61 6.23
N VAL A 83 9.69 -11.69 7.18
CA VAL A 83 8.97 -10.44 6.95
C VAL A 83 9.65 -9.62 5.84
N ARG A 84 10.99 -9.55 5.84
CA ARG A 84 11.75 -8.82 4.82
C ARG A 84 11.63 -9.46 3.45
N ASP A 85 11.69 -10.79 3.37
CA ASP A 85 11.54 -11.55 2.13
C ASP A 85 10.12 -11.42 1.57
N ALA A 86 9.09 -11.42 2.42
CA ALA A 86 7.72 -11.17 1.99
C ALA A 86 7.53 -9.75 1.44
N LEU A 87 8.15 -8.73 2.06
CA LEU A 87 8.14 -7.35 1.57
C LEU A 87 8.90 -7.21 0.24
N ASP A 88 10.05 -7.87 0.11
CA ASP A 88 10.87 -7.86 -1.12
C ASP A 88 10.15 -8.57 -2.27
N GLY A 89 9.65 -9.78 -2.01
CA GLY A 89 8.89 -10.57 -2.99
C GLY A 89 7.60 -9.88 -3.45
N ALA A 90 7.03 -9.01 -2.63
CA ALA A 90 5.89 -8.16 -3.01
C ALA A 90 6.30 -6.87 -3.75
N GLY A 91 7.59 -6.54 -3.83
CA GLY A 91 8.12 -5.35 -4.49
C GLY A 91 7.99 -4.08 -3.66
N VAL A 92 7.83 -4.16 -2.34
CA VAL A 92 7.60 -2.98 -1.48
C VAL A 92 8.75 -1.97 -1.58
N TYR A 93 9.99 -2.44 -1.69
CA TYR A 93 11.18 -1.57 -1.73
C TYR A 93 11.31 -0.76 -3.03
N ASP A 94 10.73 -1.24 -4.12
CA ASP A 94 10.82 -0.58 -5.44
C ASP A 94 9.71 0.45 -5.70
N ASN A 95 8.78 0.60 -4.76
CA ASN A 95 7.57 1.40 -4.92
C ASN A 95 7.49 2.58 -3.95
N ASP A 96 6.86 3.67 -4.40
CA ASP A 96 6.78 4.95 -3.69
C ASP A 96 5.45 5.13 -2.95
N LEU A 97 4.35 4.63 -3.53
CA LEU A 97 3.05 4.60 -2.88
C LEU A 97 2.57 3.15 -2.77
N ILE A 98 2.44 2.65 -1.54
CA ILE A 98 2.10 1.25 -1.30
C ILE A 98 0.77 1.14 -0.55
N PHE A 99 -0.14 0.34 -1.09
CA PHE A 99 -1.49 0.10 -0.58
C PHE A 99 -1.57 -1.28 0.07
N PHE A 100 -1.81 -1.32 1.38
CA PHE A 100 -1.98 -2.54 2.17
C PHE A 100 -3.45 -2.70 2.59
N PRO A 101 -4.16 -3.72 2.08
CA PRO A 101 -5.53 -4.00 2.53
C PRO A 101 -5.46 -4.67 3.91
N ILE A 102 -5.98 -3.98 4.93
CA ILE A 102 -5.97 -4.44 6.31
C ILE A 102 -7.30 -5.11 6.65
N ASN A 103 -7.22 -6.30 7.24
CA ASN A 103 -8.35 -7.08 7.73
C ASN A 103 -8.16 -7.40 9.22
N ASN A 104 -9.22 -7.27 10.01
CA ASN A 104 -9.18 -7.47 11.47
C ASN A 104 -9.33 -8.93 11.92
N PHE A 105 -8.62 -9.86 11.29
CA PHE A 105 -8.65 -11.27 11.68
C PHE A 105 -8.59 -11.43 13.22
N PHE A 106 -9.56 -12.14 13.78
CA PHE A 106 -9.66 -12.34 15.23
C PHE A 106 -8.93 -13.62 15.63
N VAL A 107 -7.99 -13.51 16.59
CA VAL A 107 -7.48 -14.65 17.34
C VAL A 107 -8.17 -14.67 18.70
N THR A 108 -9.07 -15.62 18.92
CA THR A 108 -9.76 -15.80 20.21
C THR A 108 -9.17 -16.98 20.97
N GLN A 109 -8.60 -16.70 22.16
CA GLN A 109 -8.13 -17.70 23.12
C GLN A 109 -7.12 -18.73 22.60
N GLY A 110 -6.09 -18.32 21.85
CA GLY A 110 -5.00 -19.22 21.42
C GLY A 110 -5.41 -20.29 20.41
N PHE A 111 -6.68 -20.30 19.97
CA PHE A 111 -7.19 -21.12 18.88
C PHE A 111 -7.68 -20.20 17.76
N VAL A 112 -7.31 -20.51 16.52
CA VAL A 112 -7.82 -19.81 15.34
C VAL A 112 -9.26 -20.25 15.09
N THR A 113 -10.21 -19.70 15.85
CA THR A 113 -11.61 -20.14 15.79
C THR A 113 -12.34 -19.67 14.54
N GLN A 114 -11.86 -18.60 13.88
CA GLN A 114 -12.35 -18.17 12.58
C GLN A 114 -11.20 -17.54 11.78
N PHE A 115 -10.75 -18.21 10.71
CA PHE A 115 -9.84 -17.64 9.69
C PHE A 115 -10.53 -16.53 8.86
N ARG A 116 -11.30 -15.65 9.52
CA ARG A 116 -12.13 -14.62 8.90
C ARG A 116 -12.08 -13.38 9.78
N GLY A 117 -11.50 -12.29 9.29
CA GLY A 117 -11.87 -10.98 9.83
C GLY A 117 -13.20 -10.53 9.26
N SER A 118 -13.81 -9.57 9.95
CA SER A 118 -15.15 -9.07 9.69
C SER A 118 -15.16 -7.72 8.98
N HIS A 119 -14.02 -7.04 8.91
CA HIS A 119 -13.95 -5.66 8.45
C HIS A 119 -12.66 -5.38 7.68
N TRP A 120 -12.81 -4.73 6.53
CA TRP A 120 -11.71 -4.28 5.69
C TRP A 120 -11.48 -2.78 5.88
N SER A 121 -10.21 -2.40 5.89
CA SER A 121 -9.75 -1.02 5.87
C SER A 121 -8.47 -0.93 5.03
N LEU A 122 -7.99 0.27 4.76
CA LEU A 122 -6.81 0.47 3.90
C LEU A 122 -5.71 1.19 4.68
N LEU A 123 -4.49 0.67 4.62
CA LEU A 123 -3.30 1.36 5.10
C LEU A 123 -2.44 1.72 3.89
N VAL A 124 -2.04 2.99 3.78
CA VAL A 124 -1.25 3.48 2.65
C VAL A 124 0.06 4.05 3.14
N PHE A 125 1.18 3.62 2.57
CA PHE A 125 2.51 4.19 2.82
C PHE A 125 2.90 5.10 1.66
N ASP A 126 3.11 6.38 1.96
CA ASP A 126 3.73 7.34 1.05
C ASP A 126 5.21 7.50 1.44
N ARG A 127 6.10 6.98 0.59
CA ARG A 127 7.55 6.99 0.80
C ARG A 127 8.12 8.41 0.79
N LEU A 128 7.54 9.34 0.05
CA LEU A 128 8.04 10.72 -0.01
C LEU A 128 7.86 11.42 1.34
N SER A 129 6.70 11.21 1.97
CA SER A 129 6.37 11.81 3.27
C SER A 129 6.69 10.90 4.47
N MET A 130 7.18 9.69 4.21
CA MET A 130 7.45 8.66 5.24
C MET A 130 6.26 8.47 6.19
N THR A 131 5.05 8.47 5.63
CA THR A 131 3.80 8.47 6.39
C THR A 131 2.92 7.29 6.01
N PHE A 132 2.40 6.63 7.03
CA PHE A 132 1.27 5.72 6.96
C PHE A 132 -0.03 6.46 7.23
N SER A 133 -0.97 6.37 6.28
CA SER A 133 -2.33 6.89 6.38
C SER A 133 -3.31 5.72 6.38
N HIS A 134 -4.09 5.59 7.46
CA HIS A 134 -5.11 4.55 7.63
C HIS A 134 -6.50 5.11 7.30
N TYR A 135 -7.16 4.50 6.31
CA TYR A 135 -8.50 4.86 5.85
C TYR A 135 -9.49 3.75 6.22
N ASP A 136 -10.52 4.11 6.98
CA ASP A 136 -11.49 3.17 7.53
C ASP A 136 -12.93 3.70 7.47
N SER A 137 -13.78 3.04 6.69
CA SER A 137 -15.21 3.36 6.57
C SER A 137 -16.05 2.87 7.76
N GLY A 138 -15.47 2.09 8.66
CA GLY A 138 -16.07 1.55 9.89
C GLY A 138 -15.54 2.24 11.13
N ASN A 139 -15.46 3.57 11.11
CA ASN A 139 -15.13 4.44 12.24
C ASN A 139 -13.81 4.07 12.95
N GLN A 140 -12.72 3.94 12.19
CA GLN A 140 -11.39 3.60 12.69
C GLN A 140 -11.32 2.28 13.49
N SER A 141 -12.28 1.37 13.31
CA SER A 141 -12.31 0.07 14.00
C SER A 141 -11.05 -0.78 13.79
N ASN A 142 -10.38 -0.65 12.64
CA ASN A 142 -9.14 -1.35 12.33
C ASN A 142 -7.88 -0.54 12.65
N TYR A 143 -7.98 0.65 13.23
CA TYR A 143 -6.82 1.53 13.42
C TYR A 143 -5.70 0.88 14.22
N LYS A 144 -6.05 0.15 15.29
CA LYS A 144 -5.06 -0.58 16.10
C LYS A 144 -4.34 -1.67 15.29
N VAL A 145 -5.09 -2.46 14.53
CA VAL A 145 -4.54 -3.53 13.68
C VAL A 145 -3.63 -2.94 12.61
N ALA A 146 -4.07 -1.87 11.94
CA ALA A 146 -3.29 -1.18 10.93
C ALA A 146 -2.01 -0.55 11.51
N SER A 147 -2.09 0.04 12.71
CA SER A 147 -0.93 0.62 13.39
C SER A 147 0.08 -0.44 13.77
N GLN A 148 -0.37 -1.59 14.30
CA GLN A 148 0.51 -2.72 14.63
C GLN A 148 1.23 -3.27 13.39
N PHE A 149 0.51 -3.43 12.27
CA PHE A 149 1.10 -3.82 11.01
C PHE A 149 2.14 -2.78 10.53
N ALA A 150 1.80 -1.49 10.56
CA ALA A 150 2.71 -0.41 10.18
C ALA A 150 3.97 -0.38 11.04
N GLU A 151 3.84 -0.52 12.37
CA GLU A 151 4.95 -0.59 13.31
C GLU A 151 5.86 -1.79 13.03
N LYS A 152 5.28 -2.95 12.70
CA LYS A 152 6.01 -4.17 12.35
C LYS A 152 6.87 -3.99 11.11
N ILE A 153 6.35 -3.37 10.05
CA ILE A 153 7.08 -3.22 8.78
C ILE A 153 7.98 -1.98 8.73
N SER A 154 7.75 -0.99 9.59
CA SER A 154 8.48 0.28 9.61
C SER A 154 10.01 0.13 9.65
N PRO A 155 10.61 -0.75 10.48
CA PRO A 155 12.06 -0.93 10.52
C PRO A 155 12.67 -1.41 9.20
N HIS A 156 11.88 -2.10 8.37
CA HIS A 156 12.33 -2.70 7.11
C HIS A 156 12.21 -1.71 5.94
N ILE A 157 11.16 -0.90 5.91
CA ILE A 157 10.89 0.02 4.78
C ILE A 157 11.64 1.36 4.86
N VAL A 158 12.11 1.75 6.05
CA VAL A 158 12.89 3.00 6.28
C VAL A 158 14.36 2.81 5.91
N LYS A 159 14.87 1.58 6.00
CA LYS A 159 16.26 1.25 5.69
C LYS A 159 16.37 0.57 4.34
N ILE A 160 16.41 1.31 3.23
CA ILE A 160 17.21 0.96 2.04
C ILE A 160 17.52 2.23 1.22
N LYS A 161 18.78 2.68 1.32
CA LYS A 161 19.68 2.85 0.17
C LYS A 161 21.07 2.41 0.63
N ALA A 162 21.28 1.09 0.63
CA ALA A 162 22.61 0.53 0.58
C ALA A 162 22.69 -0.31 -0.70
N THR A 163 22.77 0.39 -1.83
CA THR A 163 23.35 -0.19 -3.04
C THR A 163 24.80 -0.56 -2.71
N ASN A 164 25.12 -1.85 -2.72
CA ASN A 164 26.42 -2.41 -3.13
C ASN A 164 26.36 -3.95 -3.09
N LYS A 165 25.90 -4.57 -4.18
CA LYS A 165 26.24 -5.95 -4.49
C LYS A 165 27.58 -5.93 -5.23
N THR A 166 28.68 -5.84 -4.47
CA THR A 166 30.00 -6.09 -5.03
C THR A 166 30.17 -7.60 -5.18
N LEU A 167 30.20 -8.04 -6.44
CA LEU A 167 30.86 -9.28 -6.83
C LEU A 167 32.37 -9.05 -6.71
N SER A 168 33.04 -9.79 -5.83
CA SER A 168 34.41 -10.22 -6.05
C SER A 168 34.69 -11.45 -5.21
N SER A 169 34.88 -12.57 -5.91
CA SER A 169 35.66 -13.70 -5.48
C SER A 169 37.04 -13.24 -4.98
N ASP A 170 37.54 -13.83 -3.89
CA ASP A 170 38.74 -14.67 -3.94
C ASP A 170 39.12 -15.17 -2.54
N ASN A 171 39.45 -16.47 -2.50
CA ASN A 171 40.04 -17.17 -1.37
C ASN A 171 41.40 -16.56 -0.98
N LYS A 172 41.72 -16.54 0.32
CA LYS A 172 42.94 -17.19 0.85
C LYS A 172 42.98 -17.20 2.39
N GLU A 173 43.55 -18.30 2.86
CA GLU A 173 43.72 -18.76 4.23
C GLU A 173 44.74 -17.96 5.08
N GLU A 174 44.52 -18.09 6.39
CA GLU A 174 45.49 -18.26 7.49
C GLU A 174 46.45 -17.14 7.98
N LYS A 175 46.30 -16.90 9.30
CA LYS A 175 47.30 -16.95 10.41
C LYS A 175 47.55 -15.66 11.21
N SER A 176 47.10 -15.75 12.47
CA SER A 176 47.76 -15.41 13.75
C SER A 176 48.70 -14.19 13.86
N VAL A 177 48.47 -13.34 14.87
CA VAL A 177 49.31 -13.17 16.09
C VAL A 177 48.87 -11.90 16.83
N GLU A 178 48.69 -12.02 18.15
CA GLU A 178 48.56 -10.93 19.12
C GLU A 178 49.84 -10.08 19.18
N GLU A 179 49.76 -8.75 19.26
CA GLU A 179 50.34 -8.01 20.40
C GLU A 179 49.89 -6.54 20.45
N LYS A 180 49.85 -6.04 21.67
CA LYS A 180 49.44 -4.72 22.16
C LYS A 180 50.46 -3.64 21.82
N THR A 181 50.00 -2.42 21.54
CA THR A 181 50.59 -1.21 22.13
C THR A 181 49.58 -0.06 22.16
N SER A 182 49.54 0.57 23.33
CA SER A 182 48.86 1.81 23.69
C SER A 182 49.36 3.01 22.90
N GLU A 183 48.45 3.85 22.40
CA GLU A 183 48.68 5.29 22.39
C GLU A 183 47.37 6.09 22.36
N LYS A 184 47.34 7.09 23.25
CA LYS A 184 46.18 7.85 23.68
C LYS A 184 46.19 9.17 22.92
N VAL A 185 45.50 9.23 21.79
CA VAL A 185 45.21 10.50 21.11
C VAL A 185 43.82 10.95 21.55
N LYS A 186 43.80 11.99 22.39
CA LYS A 186 42.60 12.81 22.61
C LYS A 186 42.40 13.66 21.36
N THR A 187 41.30 13.46 20.67
CA THR A 187 40.70 14.46 19.79
C THR A 187 39.20 14.39 19.98
N ASP A 188 38.63 15.55 20.30
CA ASP A 188 37.23 15.82 20.43
C ASP A 188 36.44 15.23 19.24
N ASN A 189 35.30 14.59 19.51
CA ASN A 189 34.29 14.38 18.49
C ASN A 189 32.91 14.53 19.11
N GLU A 190 32.48 15.78 19.06
CA GLU A 190 31.10 16.18 18.80
C GLU A 190 30.36 15.22 17.84
N ASN A 191 29.07 15.06 18.14
CA ASN A 191 27.97 14.97 17.18
C ASN A 191 28.01 13.87 16.10
N ASN A 192 27.19 12.83 16.26
CA ASN A 192 26.08 12.57 15.30
C ASN A 192 25.13 11.47 15.80
N THR A 193 24.20 11.78 16.70
CA THR A 193 22.95 11.00 16.76
C THR A 193 22.14 11.38 15.52
N LYS A 194 22.41 10.69 14.42
CA LYS A 194 21.65 10.73 13.18
C LYS A 194 20.19 10.51 13.54
N ALA A 195 19.38 11.56 13.43
CA ALA A 195 17.94 11.49 13.61
C ALA A 195 17.40 10.45 12.60
N GLU A 196 17.11 9.25 13.09
CA GLU A 196 16.39 8.27 12.29
C GLU A 196 15.05 8.90 11.94
N SER A 197 14.74 8.98 10.65
CA SER A 197 13.47 9.51 10.16
C SER A 197 12.36 8.59 10.66
N LYS A 198 11.73 8.97 11.78
CA LYS A 198 10.64 8.21 12.39
C LYS A 198 9.44 8.24 11.44
N VAL A 199 8.92 7.06 11.11
CA VAL A 199 7.70 6.92 10.32
C VAL A 199 6.53 7.49 11.11
N LYS A 200 5.68 8.27 10.43
CA LYS A 200 4.44 8.81 10.99
C LYS A 200 3.29 7.84 10.69
N ILE A 201 2.46 7.51 11.67
CA ILE A 201 1.24 6.71 11.48
C ILE A 201 0.04 7.57 11.86
N THR A 202 -0.95 7.68 10.97
CA THR A 202 -2.12 8.53 11.17
C THR A 202 -3.40 7.87 10.70
N GLY A 203 -4.50 8.17 11.39
CA GLY A 203 -5.84 7.91 10.88
C GLY A 203 -6.29 9.05 9.96
N ALA A 204 -6.84 8.70 8.81
CA ALA A 204 -7.36 9.65 7.84
C ALA A 204 -8.90 9.70 7.90
N LEU A 205 -9.45 10.91 7.77
CA LEU A 205 -10.87 11.12 7.57
C LEU A 205 -11.29 10.38 6.30
N THR A 206 -12.24 9.47 6.51
CA THR A 206 -12.72 8.55 5.49
C THR A 206 -14.24 8.57 5.53
N PRO A 207 -14.93 8.61 4.38
CA PRO A 207 -16.37 8.48 4.34
C PRO A 207 -16.84 7.18 4.97
N GLN A 208 -17.85 7.30 5.84
CA GLN A 208 -18.34 6.21 6.66
C GLN A 208 -19.40 5.41 5.90
N GLN A 209 -19.29 4.09 5.97
CA GLN A 209 -20.25 3.19 5.34
C GLN A 209 -21.62 3.28 6.02
N ALA A 210 -22.67 3.09 5.23
CA ALA A 210 -24.06 3.11 5.72
C ALA A 210 -24.67 1.69 5.87
N ASN A 211 -23.89 0.64 5.62
CA ASN A 211 -24.31 -0.76 5.69
C ASN A 211 -23.15 -1.63 6.23
N ALA A 212 -23.38 -2.92 6.45
CA ALA A 212 -22.40 -3.82 7.08
C ALA A 212 -21.42 -4.51 6.11
N TYR A 213 -21.53 -4.29 4.79
CA TYR A 213 -20.86 -5.15 3.80
C TYR A 213 -20.05 -4.40 2.73
N ASP A 214 -20.05 -3.07 2.74
CA ASP A 214 -19.33 -2.26 1.74
C ASP A 214 -17.90 -1.86 2.13
N CYS A 215 -17.41 -2.23 3.32
CA CYS A 215 -16.10 -1.81 3.80
C CYS A 215 -14.96 -2.01 2.78
N GLY A 216 -14.92 -3.16 2.08
CA GLY A 216 -13.92 -3.38 1.03
C GLY A 216 -14.19 -2.66 -0.29
N MET A 217 -15.42 -2.22 -0.58
CA MET A 217 -15.65 -1.28 -1.68
C MET A 217 -15.09 0.10 -1.38
N TYR A 218 -15.17 0.55 -0.12
CA TYR A 218 -14.45 1.75 0.31
C TYR A 218 -12.94 1.57 0.18
N VAL A 219 -12.38 0.42 0.54
CA VAL A 219 -10.95 0.12 0.32
C VAL A 219 -10.56 0.27 -1.15
N ILE A 220 -11.30 -0.35 -2.07
CA ILE A 220 -11.02 -0.28 -3.51
C ILE A 220 -11.12 1.16 -4.02
N GLU A 221 -12.20 1.86 -3.67
CA GLU A 221 -12.47 3.20 -4.19
C GLU A 221 -11.50 4.26 -3.64
N VAL A 222 -11.13 4.16 -2.36
CA VAL A 222 -10.11 5.01 -1.74
C VAL A 222 -8.75 4.76 -2.39
N ALA A 223 -8.35 3.49 -2.56
CA ALA A 223 -7.08 3.13 -3.16
C ALA A 223 -6.96 3.67 -4.59
N ARG A 224 -8.01 3.48 -5.41
CA ARG A 224 -8.08 3.98 -6.78
C ARG A 224 -7.92 5.50 -6.87
N ARG A 225 -8.59 6.26 -5.99
CA ARG A 225 -8.49 7.73 -6.00
C ARG A 225 -7.14 8.25 -5.55
N LEU A 226 -6.56 7.64 -4.52
CA LEU A 226 -5.23 7.99 -4.04
C LEU A 226 -4.16 7.69 -5.09
N ALA A 227 -4.29 6.59 -5.83
CA ALA A 227 -3.42 6.27 -6.96
C ALA A 227 -3.49 7.35 -8.04
N GLN A 228 -4.70 7.74 -8.46
CA GLN A 228 -4.90 8.82 -9.43
C GLN A 228 -4.29 10.15 -8.96
N ILE A 229 -4.55 10.53 -7.70
CA ILE A 229 -3.94 11.73 -7.10
C ILE A 229 -2.41 11.63 -7.16
N PHE A 230 -1.84 10.48 -6.80
CA PHE A 230 -0.41 10.27 -6.80
C PHE A 230 0.20 10.30 -8.20
N VAL A 231 -0.47 9.74 -9.20
CA VAL A 231 -0.03 9.87 -10.60
C VAL A 231 -0.03 11.34 -11.04
N GLU A 232 -0.97 12.15 -10.57
CA GLU A 232 -1.08 13.57 -10.93
C GLU A 232 -0.11 14.49 -10.17
N SER A 233 0.02 14.33 -8.85
CA SER A 233 0.80 15.22 -7.98
C SER A 233 2.14 14.65 -7.53
N GLY A 234 2.29 13.32 -7.63
CA GLY A 234 3.44 12.58 -7.14
C GLY A 234 3.51 12.40 -5.61
N SER A 235 2.49 12.81 -4.86
CA SER A 235 2.36 12.50 -3.43
C SER A 235 0.90 12.67 -3.02
N ILE A 236 0.43 11.79 -2.15
CA ILE A 236 -0.91 11.93 -1.59
C ILE A 236 -0.94 12.96 -0.45
N GLY A 237 0.22 13.26 0.17
CA GLY A 237 0.29 14.09 1.37
C GLY A 237 -0.62 13.54 2.48
N GLU A 238 -1.18 14.42 3.31
CA GLU A 238 -2.16 14.04 4.33
C GLU A 238 -3.59 13.97 3.77
N HIS A 239 -3.79 13.35 2.60
CA HIS A 239 -5.07 13.38 1.90
C HIS A 239 -6.22 12.89 2.79
N GLN A 240 -7.27 13.70 2.90
CA GLN A 240 -8.48 13.42 3.65
C GLN A 240 -9.66 13.31 2.68
N PHE A 241 -10.54 12.34 2.90
CA PHE A 241 -11.80 12.21 2.16
C PHE A 241 -12.96 12.72 3.03
N VAL A 242 -13.94 13.37 2.41
CA VAL A 242 -15.10 13.95 3.10
C VAL A 242 -16.39 13.32 2.59
N GLN A 243 -17.36 13.09 3.49
CA GLN A 243 -18.57 12.34 3.17
C GLN A 243 -19.61 13.15 2.36
N ARG A 244 -19.58 14.49 2.46
CA ARG A 244 -20.15 15.48 1.53
C ARG A 244 -19.96 16.87 2.11
N SER A 245 -19.69 17.87 1.27
CA SER A 245 -20.20 19.23 1.47
C SER A 245 -20.81 19.72 0.16
N LYS A 246 -21.96 20.40 0.22
CA LYS A 246 -22.62 21.00 -0.95
C LYS A 246 -21.77 22.08 -1.66
N SER A 247 -20.61 22.44 -1.11
CA SER A 247 -19.77 23.56 -1.56
C SER A 247 -18.43 23.18 -2.20
N ASP A 248 -18.03 21.90 -2.24
CA ASP A 248 -16.62 21.55 -2.42
C ASP A 248 -16.32 20.96 -3.80
N GLY A 249 -16.03 21.79 -4.80
CA GLY A 249 -16.07 21.44 -6.24
C GLY A 249 -15.15 20.32 -6.78
N ASP A 250 -14.28 19.71 -5.97
CA ASP A 250 -13.41 18.61 -6.43
C ASP A 250 -14.04 17.23 -6.19
N LYS A 251 -14.60 16.67 -7.27
CA LYS A 251 -15.21 15.33 -7.27
C LYS A 251 -14.24 14.21 -6.82
N ARG A 252 -12.92 14.40 -6.92
CA ARG A 252 -11.91 13.40 -6.49
C ARG A 252 -11.95 13.16 -4.98
N LYS A 253 -12.42 14.12 -4.18
CA LYS A 253 -12.54 13.99 -2.72
C LYS A 253 -13.84 13.34 -2.23
N TRP A 254 -14.76 13.01 -3.15
CA TRP A 254 -16.14 12.64 -2.83
C TRP A 254 -16.45 11.15 -2.95
N ILE A 255 -16.51 10.43 -1.83
CA ILE A 255 -16.99 9.05 -1.80
C ILE A 255 -18.29 9.01 -0.98
N SER A 256 -19.43 8.79 -1.63
CA SER A 256 -20.73 8.67 -0.95
C SER A 256 -21.23 7.22 -0.92
N PRO A 257 -22.11 6.83 0.02
CA PRO A 257 -22.70 5.49 0.04
C PRO A 257 -23.43 5.12 -1.26
N GLU A 258 -24.06 6.10 -1.93
CA GLU A 258 -24.73 5.90 -3.21
C GLU A 258 -23.72 5.60 -4.33
N HIS A 259 -22.61 6.35 -4.36
CA HIS A 259 -21.50 6.11 -5.28
C HIS A 259 -20.92 4.71 -5.09
N ILE A 260 -20.64 4.33 -3.84
CA ILE A 260 -20.15 2.98 -3.50
C ILE A 260 -21.13 1.89 -3.95
N THR A 261 -22.43 2.13 -3.77
CA THR A 261 -23.47 1.21 -4.25
C THR A 261 -23.46 1.07 -5.77
N SER A 262 -23.29 2.16 -6.53
CA SER A 262 -23.18 2.08 -8.00
C SER A 262 -21.91 1.36 -8.44
N GLU A 263 -20.77 1.64 -7.80
CA GLU A 263 -19.50 0.96 -8.08
C GLU A 263 -19.59 -0.54 -7.81
N ARG A 264 -20.23 -0.95 -6.70
CA ARG A 264 -20.46 -2.36 -6.39
C ARG A 264 -21.25 -3.06 -7.50
N LYS A 265 -22.32 -2.43 -7.99
CA LYS A 265 -23.14 -2.96 -9.09
C LYS A 265 -22.33 -3.08 -10.39
N ALA A 266 -21.53 -2.08 -10.72
CA ALA A 266 -20.65 -2.10 -11.89
C ALA A 266 -19.60 -3.22 -11.80
N TRP A 267 -18.95 -3.35 -10.64
CA TRP A 267 -17.95 -4.39 -10.39
C TRP A 267 -18.51 -5.80 -10.54
N LYS A 268 -19.71 -6.06 -10.00
CA LYS A 268 -20.42 -7.34 -10.19
C LYS A 268 -20.65 -7.66 -11.66
N LYS A 269 -21.05 -6.67 -12.46
CA LYS A 269 -21.25 -6.84 -13.91
C LYS A 269 -19.94 -7.20 -14.62
N LYS A 270 -18.84 -6.52 -14.27
CA LYS A 270 -17.49 -6.79 -14.81
C LYS A 270 -17.05 -8.23 -14.49
N VAL A 271 -17.15 -8.65 -13.23
CA VAL A 271 -16.78 -10.02 -12.80
C VAL A 271 -17.67 -11.08 -13.46
N ALA A 272 -18.97 -10.84 -13.57
CA ALA A 272 -19.88 -11.78 -14.22
C ALA A 272 -19.53 -11.99 -15.71
N SER A 273 -19.15 -10.91 -16.42
CA SER A 273 -18.74 -10.99 -17.83
C SER A 273 -17.42 -11.72 -18.07
N GLN A 274 -16.55 -11.79 -17.05
CA GLN A 274 -15.27 -12.50 -17.15
C GLN A 274 -15.38 -14.00 -16.86
N LYS A 275 -16.43 -14.43 -16.14
CA LYS A 275 -16.71 -15.85 -15.89
C LYS A 275 -17.41 -16.58 -17.05
N SER A 276 -17.87 -15.84 -18.06
CA SER A 276 -18.56 -16.39 -19.24
C SER A 276 -17.63 -16.65 -20.43
N LEU A 277 -16.31 -16.61 -20.21
CA LEU A 277 -15.25 -16.96 -21.16
C LEU A 277 -14.56 -18.24 -20.69
#